data_AF-A0AA92TRF2-F1
#
_entry.id   AF-A0AA92TRF2-F1
#
_cell.length_a   1.000
_cell.length_b   1.000
_cell.length_c   1.000
_cell.angle_alpha   90.00
_cell.angle_beta   90.00
_cell.angle_gamma   90.00
#
_symmetry.space_group_name_H-M   'P 1'
#
loop_
_entity.id
_entity.type
_entity.pdbx_description
1 polymer ?
#
loop_
_entity_poly.entity_id
_entity_poly.type
_entity_poly.pdbx_seq_one_letter_code
_entity_poly.pdbx_strand_id
1 'polypeptide(L)'
;MSCLSISAQKFELDPLWGDSIECMVASKPDSLWKISEPIQSVKFPKGMEIESCGKANGYYVAFKKDGASYMAYMGDLKFSADNPEDTVNPLSEDTVKKHSALGHFYATYTPAVLALILMGMILVTFFVARKSSPAVPLALKVIPVCMLLISIIEVVGYKVLGGDMFWWCDNDRYGFFGSLFRVIPFGAVVALQFYTFKMFETLVFADVPAEEKGKLSLKPAMVSLAACLPVLIAYAMIVQLWLGWQGMVSDAIMFILFVGTLVSGIAISVKKNAEALGAGKGLIVTIFSVIYLVGLLIAAWGVIIVLLKIILQVLMVIAGIIALSVLAQRTYYKGSDGHVYAESGFENLHRVD
;
A
#
# COMPACT_ATOMS: atom_id res chain seq x y z
N MET A 1 17.69 -10.57 -33.47
CA MET A 1 18.33 -9.86 -32.34
C MET A 1 18.20 -10.76 -31.13
N SER A 2 19.30 -11.32 -30.65
CA SER A 2 19.31 -12.32 -29.58
C SER A 2 19.06 -11.63 -28.24
N CYS A 3 17.92 -11.92 -27.60
CA CYS A 3 17.75 -11.64 -26.18
C CYS A 3 18.90 -12.35 -25.45
N LEU A 4 19.83 -11.61 -24.86
CA LEU A 4 20.75 -12.20 -23.89
C LEU A 4 19.87 -12.87 -22.84
N SER A 5 20.05 -14.19 -22.69
CA SER A 5 19.63 -14.94 -21.51
C SER A 5 20.04 -14.13 -20.28
N ILE A 6 19.25 -14.09 -19.21
CA ILE A 6 19.60 -13.38 -17.96
C ILE A 6 20.99 -13.74 -17.40
N SER A 7 21.59 -14.82 -17.87
CA SER A 7 22.98 -15.17 -17.63
C SER A 7 23.94 -14.10 -18.19
N ALA A 8 25.01 -13.82 -17.44
CA ALA A 8 26.00 -12.76 -17.68
C ALA A 8 25.48 -11.31 -17.59
N GLN A 9 24.22 -11.11 -17.19
CA GLN A 9 23.72 -9.77 -16.87
C GLN A 9 24.12 -9.36 -15.45
N LYS A 10 24.45 -8.09 -15.27
CA LYS A 10 24.85 -7.51 -13.99
C LYS A 10 23.66 -6.93 -13.23
N PHE A 11 23.63 -7.15 -11.93
CA PHE A 11 22.64 -6.58 -11.02
C PHE A 11 23.34 -5.99 -9.80
N GLU A 12 22.75 -4.97 -9.21
CA GLU A 12 23.13 -4.43 -7.91
C GLU A 12 22.18 -4.99 -6.85
N LEU A 13 22.73 -5.49 -5.75
CA LEU A 13 21.95 -5.89 -4.58
C LEU A 13 21.38 -4.63 -3.91
N ASP A 14 20.09 -4.38 -4.07
CA ASP A 14 19.47 -3.12 -3.67
C ASP A 14 18.20 -3.35 -2.84
N PRO A 15 18.28 -4.01 -1.67
CA PRO A 15 17.11 -4.14 -0.80
C PRO A 15 16.54 -2.75 -0.46
N LEU A 16 15.22 -2.59 -0.61
CA LEU A 16 14.55 -1.30 -0.45
C LEU A 16 14.62 -0.77 0.99
N TRP A 17 14.65 -1.68 1.97
CA TRP A 17 14.43 -1.33 3.38
C TRP A 17 15.49 -1.85 4.35
N GLY A 18 16.59 -2.38 3.82
CA GLY A 18 17.70 -2.91 4.63
C GLY A 18 19.04 -2.53 4.05
N ASP A 19 20.08 -2.68 4.87
CA ASP A 19 21.48 -2.44 4.47
C ASP A 19 22.15 -3.71 3.93
N SER A 20 21.42 -4.83 3.93
CA SER A 20 21.87 -6.12 3.43
C SER A 20 20.70 -6.96 2.92
N ILE A 21 21.01 -7.88 2.02
CA ILE A 21 20.08 -8.87 1.46
C ILE A 21 20.48 -10.27 1.94
N GLU A 22 19.50 -11.08 2.31
CA GLU A 22 19.71 -12.51 2.57
C GLU A 22 19.67 -13.27 1.24
N CYS A 23 20.80 -13.83 0.85
CA CYS A 23 20.90 -14.69 -0.33
C CYS A 23 20.99 -16.15 0.10
N MET A 24 20.18 -17.01 -0.50
CA MET A 24 20.16 -18.43 -0.19
C MET A 24 21.32 -19.15 -0.90
N VAL A 25 21.97 -20.08 -0.22
CA VAL A 25 22.99 -20.94 -0.85
C VAL A 25 22.31 -21.78 -1.92
N ALA A 26 22.93 -21.84 -3.09
CA ALA A 26 22.38 -22.45 -4.29
C ALA A 26 23.24 -23.61 -4.80
N SER A 27 22.60 -24.56 -5.47
CA SER A 27 23.23 -25.64 -6.21
C SER A 27 22.62 -25.77 -7.60
N LYS A 28 23.36 -26.42 -8.51
CA LYS A 28 22.90 -26.71 -9.86
C LYS A 28 23.18 -28.18 -10.20
N PRO A 29 22.38 -29.14 -9.70
CA PRO A 29 22.67 -30.57 -9.84
C PRO A 29 22.57 -31.07 -11.28
N ASP A 30 21.48 -30.73 -12.00
CA ASP A 30 21.16 -31.39 -13.28
C ASP A 30 20.92 -30.43 -14.46
N SER A 31 20.62 -29.15 -14.19
CA SER A 31 20.48 -28.05 -15.19
C SER A 31 19.77 -26.82 -14.61
N LEU A 32 18.94 -27.03 -13.60
CA LEU A 32 18.18 -25.98 -12.92
C LEU A 32 18.87 -25.55 -11.62
N TRP A 33 18.88 -24.24 -11.42
CA TRP A 33 19.27 -23.63 -10.17
C TRP A 33 18.24 -23.97 -9.08
N LYS A 34 18.70 -24.50 -7.94
CA LYS A 34 17.88 -24.80 -6.76
C LYS A 34 18.53 -24.30 -5.46
N ILE A 35 17.71 -23.94 -4.48
CA ILE A 35 18.18 -23.66 -3.12
C ILE A 35 18.76 -24.96 -2.54
N SER A 36 19.94 -24.89 -1.94
CA SER A 36 20.61 -26.04 -1.34
C SER A 36 19.91 -26.46 -0.04
N GLU A 37 19.88 -27.77 0.20
CA GLU A 37 19.43 -28.35 1.47
C GLU A 37 20.64 -28.83 2.29
N PRO A 38 20.71 -28.58 3.62
CA PRO A 38 19.75 -27.78 4.40
C PRO A 38 19.77 -26.30 4.00
N ILE A 39 18.63 -25.62 4.18
CA ILE A 39 18.49 -24.20 3.80
C ILE A 39 19.50 -23.38 4.60
N GLN A 40 20.40 -22.73 3.87
CA GLN A 40 21.40 -21.80 4.41
C GLN A 40 21.27 -20.48 3.69
N SER A 41 21.42 -19.37 4.41
CA SER A 41 21.45 -18.03 3.84
C SER A 41 22.70 -17.28 4.32
N VAL A 42 23.19 -16.39 3.46
CA VAL A 42 24.32 -15.49 3.73
C VAL A 42 23.87 -14.07 3.43
N LYS A 43 24.24 -13.13 4.31
CA LYS A 43 23.95 -11.71 4.11
C LYS A 43 25.02 -11.06 3.25
N PHE A 44 24.58 -10.41 2.18
CA PHE A 44 25.44 -9.58 1.35
C PHE A 44 25.06 -8.10 1.53
N PRO A 45 26.05 -7.18 1.55
CA PRO A 45 25.77 -5.76 1.71
C PRO A 45 25.03 -5.18 0.51
N LYS A 46 24.19 -4.19 0.78
CA LYS A 46 23.55 -3.35 -0.24
C LYS A 46 24.62 -2.64 -1.09
N GLY A 47 24.33 -2.47 -2.37
CA GLY A 47 25.22 -1.86 -3.36
C GLY A 47 26.26 -2.80 -3.96
N MET A 48 26.33 -4.06 -3.52
CA MET A 48 27.21 -5.04 -4.13
C MET A 48 26.73 -5.38 -5.55
N GLU A 49 27.62 -5.27 -6.53
CA GLU A 49 27.35 -5.76 -7.88
C GLU A 49 27.53 -7.29 -7.94
N ILE A 50 26.59 -7.95 -8.62
CA ILE A 50 26.60 -9.38 -8.89
C ILE A 50 26.46 -9.61 -10.39
N GLU A 51 27.13 -10.64 -10.90
CA GLU A 51 26.92 -11.14 -12.26
C GLU A 51 26.06 -12.40 -12.20
N SER A 52 24.93 -12.37 -12.91
CA SER A 52 23.99 -13.49 -12.96
C SER A 52 24.59 -14.66 -13.71
N CYS A 53 24.40 -15.87 -13.18
CA CYS A 53 24.71 -17.13 -13.86
C CYS A 53 23.43 -17.93 -14.21
N GLY A 54 22.26 -17.30 -14.10
CA GLY A 54 20.97 -17.84 -14.55
C GLY A 54 19.80 -17.48 -13.64
N LYS A 55 18.61 -17.96 -14.01
CA LYS A 55 17.36 -17.78 -13.25
C LYS A 55 17.00 -19.06 -12.48
N ALA A 56 16.37 -18.89 -11.32
CA ALA A 56 15.69 -19.98 -10.61
C ALA A 56 14.21 -19.64 -10.40
N ASN A 57 13.32 -20.55 -10.83
CA ASN A 57 11.88 -20.52 -10.59
C ASN A 57 11.14 -19.21 -10.92
N GLY A 58 11.67 -18.36 -11.79
CA GLY A 58 11.00 -17.10 -12.17
C GLY A 58 11.19 -15.93 -11.19
N TYR A 59 11.61 -16.19 -9.95
CA TYR A 59 11.66 -15.21 -8.86
C TYR A 59 13.07 -14.89 -8.34
N TYR A 60 14.06 -15.72 -8.67
CA TYR A 60 15.43 -15.58 -8.15
C TYR A 60 16.45 -15.50 -9.28
N VAL A 61 17.51 -14.73 -9.03
CA VAL A 61 18.72 -14.68 -9.85
C VAL A 61 19.81 -15.44 -9.12
N ALA A 62 20.43 -16.39 -9.81
CA ALA A 62 21.59 -17.10 -9.30
C ALA A 62 22.86 -16.32 -9.64
N PHE A 63 23.81 -16.27 -8.72
CA PHE A 63 25.13 -15.69 -8.93
C PHE A 63 26.20 -16.51 -8.21
N LYS A 64 27.48 -16.31 -8.57
CA LYS A 64 28.61 -16.95 -7.89
C LYS A 64 29.44 -15.90 -7.17
N LYS A 65 29.89 -16.25 -5.96
CA LYS A 65 30.78 -15.40 -5.17
C LYS A 65 31.69 -16.30 -4.33
N ASP A 66 32.99 -16.02 -4.36
CA ASP A 66 34.00 -16.69 -3.54
C ASP A 66 33.95 -18.23 -3.60
N GLY A 67 33.70 -18.78 -4.79
CA GLY A 67 33.63 -20.23 -5.03
C GLY A 67 32.29 -20.89 -4.70
N ALA A 68 31.37 -20.18 -4.04
CA ALA A 68 30.02 -20.64 -3.75
C ALA A 68 28.99 -20.04 -4.72
N SER A 69 27.82 -20.67 -4.80
CA SER A 69 26.68 -20.17 -5.58
C SER A 69 25.56 -19.73 -4.65
N TYR A 70 24.89 -18.65 -5.02
CA TYR A 70 23.85 -18.02 -4.22
C TYR A 70 22.65 -17.64 -5.09
N MET A 71 21.51 -17.42 -4.46
CA MET A 71 20.30 -16.88 -5.07
C MET A 71 19.85 -15.61 -4.36
N ALA A 72 19.63 -14.55 -5.13
CA ALA A 72 19.01 -13.32 -4.68
C ALA A 72 17.58 -13.23 -5.23
N TYR A 73 16.65 -12.75 -4.41
CA TYR A 73 15.28 -12.49 -4.83
C TYR A 73 15.24 -11.31 -5.80
N MET A 74 14.54 -11.46 -6.93
CA MET A 74 14.50 -10.43 -7.97
C MET A 74 13.92 -9.09 -7.51
N GLY A 75 13.05 -9.10 -6.50
CA GLY A 75 12.48 -7.88 -5.94
C GLY A 75 13.43 -7.07 -5.07
N ASP A 76 14.64 -7.57 -4.82
CA ASP A 76 15.72 -6.86 -4.09
C ASP A 76 16.90 -6.53 -5.02
N LEU A 77 16.69 -6.61 -6.34
CA LEU A 77 17.72 -6.37 -7.34
C LEU A 77 17.39 -5.14 -8.16
N LYS A 78 18.44 -4.36 -8.43
CA LYS A 78 18.43 -3.27 -9.38
C LYS A 78 19.28 -3.66 -10.59
N PHE A 79 18.77 -3.42 -11.79
CA PHE A 79 19.52 -3.69 -13.02
C PHE A 79 20.73 -2.75 -13.09
N SER A 80 21.94 -3.29 -13.24
CA SER A 80 23.16 -2.48 -13.23
C SER A 80 23.25 -1.61 -14.48
N ALA A 81 23.74 -0.38 -14.31
CA ALA A 81 24.04 0.53 -15.41
C ALA A 81 25.26 0.08 -16.23
N ASP A 82 26.06 -0.86 -15.69
CA ASP A 82 27.25 -1.42 -16.35
C ASP A 82 26.90 -2.51 -17.38
N ASN A 83 25.61 -2.85 -17.53
CA ASN A 83 25.18 -3.68 -18.65
C ASN A 83 25.28 -2.91 -19.97
N PRO A 84 25.59 -3.58 -21.10
CA PRO A 84 25.52 -2.97 -22.43
C PRO A 84 24.15 -2.33 -22.69
N GLU A 85 24.11 -1.15 -23.35
CA GLU A 85 22.88 -0.36 -23.55
C GLU A 85 21.77 -1.12 -24.29
N ASP A 86 22.12 -2.09 -25.14
CA ASP A 86 21.20 -2.95 -25.89
C ASP A 86 20.66 -4.14 -25.08
N THR A 87 21.08 -4.29 -23.82
CA THR A 87 20.65 -5.38 -22.95
C THR A 87 19.25 -5.14 -22.40
N VAL A 88 18.34 -6.07 -22.67
CA VAL A 88 16.97 -6.02 -22.15
C VAL A 88 16.96 -6.30 -20.64
N ASN A 89 16.41 -5.36 -19.87
CA ASN A 89 16.20 -5.51 -18.43
C ASN A 89 15.13 -6.58 -18.17
N PRO A 90 15.46 -7.68 -17.47
CA PRO A 90 14.53 -8.79 -17.22
C PRO A 90 13.64 -8.56 -15.99
N LEU A 91 13.85 -7.48 -15.23
CA LEU A 91 13.04 -7.13 -14.06
C LEU A 91 11.69 -6.56 -14.49
N SER A 92 10.67 -6.77 -13.68
CA SER A 92 9.33 -6.22 -13.94
C SER A 92 9.34 -4.68 -13.84
N GLU A 93 8.43 -4.02 -14.54
CA GLU A 93 8.27 -2.56 -14.44
C GLU A 93 8.02 -2.09 -12.99
N ASP A 94 7.29 -2.87 -12.19
CA ASP A 94 7.04 -2.58 -10.77
C ASP A 94 8.35 -2.62 -9.97
N THR A 95 9.16 -3.66 -10.17
CA THR A 95 10.49 -3.78 -9.54
C THR A 95 11.37 -2.58 -9.92
N VAL A 96 11.49 -2.30 -11.22
CA VAL A 96 12.30 -1.16 -11.72
C VAL A 96 11.86 0.16 -11.09
N LYS A 97 10.55 0.37 -10.96
CA LYS A 97 9.98 1.57 -10.35
C LYS A 97 10.31 1.68 -8.86
N LYS A 98 10.24 0.58 -8.11
CA LYS A 98 10.57 0.55 -6.68
C LYS A 98 12.05 0.85 -6.43
N HIS A 99 12.96 0.37 -7.28
CA HIS A 99 14.41 0.66 -7.17
C HIS A 99 14.84 1.99 -7.80
N SER A 100 13.89 2.84 -8.21
CA SER A 100 14.18 4.21 -8.63
C SER A 100 14.51 5.12 -7.44
N ALA A 101 15.11 6.28 -7.69
CA ALA A 101 15.35 7.29 -6.65
C ALA A 101 14.06 7.69 -5.91
N LEU A 102 12.94 7.74 -6.63
CA LEU A 102 11.63 8.03 -6.05
C LEU A 102 11.14 6.87 -5.17
N GLY A 103 11.34 5.62 -5.59
CA GLY A 103 10.99 4.46 -4.78
C GLY A 103 11.82 4.38 -3.49
N HIS A 104 13.13 4.65 -3.57
CA HIS A 104 13.98 4.77 -2.38
C HIS A 104 13.54 5.91 -1.46
N PHE A 105 13.14 7.06 -1.99
CA PHE A 105 12.57 8.14 -1.18
C PHE A 105 11.33 7.67 -0.39
N TYR A 106 10.42 6.93 -1.03
CA TYR A 106 9.22 6.39 -0.38
C TYR A 106 9.49 5.21 0.56
N ALA A 107 10.63 4.52 0.40
CA ALA A 107 11.12 3.49 1.30
C ALA A 107 11.76 4.06 2.59
N THR A 108 11.82 5.39 2.76
CA THR A 108 12.25 6.06 3.99
C THR A 108 11.06 6.58 4.82
N TYR A 109 11.32 7.04 6.05
CA TYR A 109 10.31 7.74 6.85
C TYR A 109 10.04 9.18 6.38
N THR A 110 10.81 9.72 5.42
CA THR A 110 10.70 11.10 4.96
C THR A 110 9.29 11.48 4.48
N PRO A 111 8.59 10.70 3.63
CA PRO A 111 7.24 11.04 3.18
C PRO A 111 6.25 11.14 4.35
N ALA A 112 6.36 10.23 5.32
CA ALA A 112 5.50 10.23 6.51
C ALA A 112 5.76 11.47 7.38
N VAL A 113 7.03 11.82 7.60
CA VAL A 113 7.41 13.02 8.34
C VAL A 113 6.91 14.29 7.63
N LEU A 114 7.04 14.38 6.30
CA LEU A 114 6.51 15.50 5.53
C LEU A 114 4.98 15.62 5.67
N ALA A 115 4.25 14.51 5.56
CA ALA A 115 2.81 14.50 5.77
C ALA A 115 2.43 14.97 7.18
N LEU A 116 3.18 14.55 8.21
CA LEU A 116 2.97 14.99 9.60
C LEU A 116 3.26 16.50 9.78
N ILE A 117 4.32 17.03 9.16
CA ILE A 117 4.62 18.47 9.19
C ILE A 117 3.49 19.26 8.53
N LEU A 118 3.05 18.85 7.34
CA LEU A 118 1.93 19.47 6.63
C LEU A 118 0.65 19.44 7.46
N MET A 119 0.37 18.32 8.12
CA MET A 119 -0.77 18.18 9.03
C MET A 119 -0.66 19.08 10.27
N GLY A 120 0.54 19.18 10.84
CA GLY A 120 0.84 20.13 11.91
C GLY A 120 0.61 21.58 11.49
N MET A 121 1.02 21.95 10.26
CA MET A 121 0.75 23.28 9.71
C MET A 121 -0.75 23.56 9.55
N ILE A 122 -1.53 22.58 9.11
CA ILE A 122 -3.00 22.68 9.04
C ILE A 122 -3.57 22.99 10.43
N LEU A 123 -3.18 22.21 11.45
CA LEU A 123 -3.65 22.38 12.82
C LEU A 123 -3.30 23.75 13.39
N VAL A 124 -2.02 24.14 13.32
CA VAL A 124 -1.54 25.43 13.83
C VAL A 124 -2.28 26.57 13.15
N THR A 125 -2.37 26.55 11.82
CA THR A 125 -3.02 27.60 11.05
C THR A 125 -4.52 27.70 11.36
N PHE A 126 -5.20 26.56 11.52
CA PHE A 126 -6.61 26.52 11.92
C PHE A 126 -6.83 27.14 13.30
N PHE A 127 -6.06 26.74 14.32
CA PHE A 127 -6.23 27.26 15.68
C PHE A 127 -5.87 28.74 15.80
N VAL A 128 -4.87 29.21 15.05
CA VAL A 128 -4.54 30.65 14.98
C VAL A 128 -5.68 31.43 14.33
N ALA A 129 -6.22 30.97 13.20
CA ALA A 129 -7.35 31.61 12.52
C ALA A 129 -8.63 31.64 13.37
N ARG A 130 -8.86 30.61 14.20
CA ARG A 130 -9.96 30.59 15.17
C ARG A 130 -9.87 31.69 16.24
N LYS A 131 -8.65 32.14 16.57
CA LYS A 131 -8.41 33.18 17.58
C LYS A 131 -8.20 34.57 16.98
N SER A 132 -7.91 34.67 15.68
CA SER A 132 -7.51 35.90 15.01
C SER A 132 -8.14 36.01 13.62
N SER A 133 -9.13 36.90 13.47
CA SER A 133 -9.80 37.16 12.19
C SER A 133 -8.85 37.55 11.05
N PRO A 134 -7.77 38.34 11.27
CA PRO A 134 -6.78 38.63 10.23
C PRO A 134 -6.02 37.40 9.70
N ALA A 135 -5.97 36.30 10.45
CA ALA A 135 -5.30 35.07 10.01
C ALA A 135 -6.20 34.17 9.16
N VAL A 136 -7.52 34.42 9.10
CA VAL A 136 -8.47 33.61 8.33
C VAL A 136 -8.15 33.57 6.83
N PRO A 137 -7.84 34.69 6.14
CA PRO A 137 -7.53 34.66 4.71
C PRO A 137 -6.27 33.82 4.39
N LEU A 138 -5.29 33.83 5.30
CA LEU A 138 -4.10 33.00 5.17
C LEU A 138 -4.44 31.52 5.36
N ALA A 139 -5.24 31.19 6.37
CA ALA A 139 -5.68 29.83 6.64
C ALA A 139 -6.49 29.21 5.49
N LEU A 140 -7.33 30.01 4.84
CA LEU A 140 -8.10 29.60 3.66
C LEU A 140 -7.23 29.26 2.45
N LYS A 141 -5.94 29.65 2.43
CA LYS A 141 -4.97 29.28 1.39
C LYS A 141 -4.05 28.14 1.84
N VAL A 142 -3.50 28.26 3.05
CA VAL A 142 -2.52 27.30 3.59
C VAL A 142 -3.13 25.92 3.78
N ILE A 143 -4.35 25.82 4.34
CA ILE A 143 -4.98 24.52 4.60
C ILE A 143 -5.20 23.73 3.30
N PRO A 144 -5.79 24.31 2.23
CA PRO A 144 -5.89 23.61 0.95
C PRO A 144 -4.56 23.22 0.32
N VAL A 145 -3.55 24.09 0.37
CA VAL A 145 -2.22 23.79 -0.18
C VAL A 145 -1.56 22.63 0.57
N CYS A 146 -1.64 22.62 1.90
CA CYS A 146 -1.11 21.52 2.70
C CYS A 146 -1.83 20.22 2.39
N MET A 147 -3.17 20.23 2.29
CA MET A 147 -3.93 19.04 1.91
C MET A 147 -3.57 18.56 0.51
N LEU A 148 -3.38 19.45 -0.47
CA LEU A 148 -2.92 19.10 -1.80
C LEU A 148 -1.56 18.39 -1.77
N LEU A 149 -0.60 18.94 -1.03
CA LEU A 149 0.72 18.35 -0.91
C LEU A 149 0.67 16.98 -0.25
N ILE A 150 -0.15 16.81 0.80
CA ILE A 150 -0.39 15.50 1.42
C ILE A 150 -0.96 14.52 0.38
N SER A 151 -1.99 14.92 -0.36
CA SER A 151 -2.60 14.06 -1.39
C SER A 151 -1.61 13.70 -2.50
N ILE A 152 -0.73 14.63 -2.92
CA ILE A 152 0.33 14.33 -3.89
C ILE A 152 1.30 13.29 -3.32
N ILE A 153 1.74 13.46 -2.06
CA ILE A 153 2.61 12.49 -1.39
C ILE A 153 1.96 11.11 -1.39
N GLU A 154 0.66 11.02 -1.07
CA GLU A 154 -0.08 9.76 -1.01
C GLU A 154 -0.29 9.11 -2.38
N VAL A 155 -0.75 9.89 -3.37
CA VAL A 155 -0.96 9.41 -4.75
C VAL A 155 0.35 8.89 -5.35
N VAL A 156 1.42 9.67 -5.24
CA VAL A 156 2.71 9.30 -5.81
C VAL A 156 3.30 8.11 -5.07
N GLY A 157 3.17 8.06 -3.73
CA GLY A 157 3.62 6.93 -2.93
C GLY A 157 2.92 5.63 -3.32
N TYR A 158 1.59 5.67 -3.45
CA TYR A 158 0.81 4.50 -3.86
C TYR A 158 1.12 4.11 -5.30
N LYS A 159 1.32 5.09 -6.20
CA LYS A 159 1.74 4.82 -7.57
C LYS A 159 3.08 4.09 -7.61
N VAL A 160 4.04 4.47 -6.76
CA VAL A 160 5.43 3.97 -6.79
C VAL A 160 5.59 2.64 -6.06
N LEU A 161 5.02 2.49 -4.86
CA LEU A 161 5.18 1.30 -4.03
C LEU A 161 3.96 0.38 -4.01
N GLY A 162 2.81 0.81 -4.54
CA GLY A 162 1.57 0.05 -4.49
C GLY A 162 1.15 -0.23 -3.04
N GLY A 163 0.81 -1.49 -2.75
CA GLY A 163 0.49 -1.94 -1.39
C GLY A 163 1.66 -1.86 -0.41
N ASP A 164 2.89 -1.77 -0.90
CA ASP A 164 4.09 -1.64 -0.07
C ASP A 164 4.32 -0.20 0.42
N MET A 165 3.48 0.76 0.01
CA MET A 165 3.54 2.13 0.53
C MET A 165 3.40 2.15 2.06
N PHE A 166 2.63 1.22 2.64
CA PHE A 166 2.41 1.12 4.08
C PHE A 166 3.38 0.16 4.77
N TRP A 167 4.60 0.05 4.24
CA TRP A 167 5.64 -0.87 4.71
C TRP A 167 5.97 -0.69 6.20
N TRP A 168 5.79 0.51 6.76
CA TRP A 168 6.00 0.77 8.20
C TRP A 168 4.96 0.07 9.09
N CYS A 169 3.85 -0.42 8.53
CA CYS A 169 2.86 -1.25 9.21
C CYS A 169 2.99 -2.73 8.81
N ASP A 170 4.02 -3.10 8.05
CA ASP A 170 4.13 -4.45 7.49
C ASP A 170 4.45 -5.49 8.56
N ASN A 171 3.76 -6.64 8.46
CA ASN A 171 3.92 -7.66 9.48
C ASN A 171 5.25 -8.38 9.37
N ASP A 172 5.65 -8.71 8.14
CA ASP A 172 6.84 -9.49 7.86
C ASP A 172 8.11 -8.83 8.42
N ARG A 173 8.05 -7.52 8.67
CA ARG A 173 9.15 -6.72 9.21
C ARG A 173 9.09 -6.48 10.71
N TYR A 174 7.89 -6.30 11.23
CA TYR A 174 7.70 -5.79 12.59
C TYR A 174 6.99 -6.77 13.51
N GLY A 175 6.55 -7.92 13.00
CA GLY A 175 5.69 -8.87 13.69
C GLY A 175 4.30 -8.31 14.01
N PHE A 176 3.44 -9.16 14.57
CA PHE A 176 2.03 -8.83 14.86
C PHE A 176 1.86 -7.56 15.70
N PHE A 177 2.43 -7.53 16.91
CA PHE A 177 2.27 -6.38 17.79
C PHE A 177 2.96 -5.13 17.25
N GLY A 178 4.12 -5.28 16.59
CA GLY A 178 4.83 -4.16 16.00
C GLY A 178 4.07 -3.53 14.83
N SER A 179 3.41 -4.33 14.00
CA SER A 179 2.50 -3.86 12.95
C SER A 179 1.28 -3.16 13.58
N LEU A 180 0.59 -3.82 14.52
CA LEU A 180 -0.64 -3.34 15.15
C LEU A 180 -0.49 -1.94 15.78
N PHE A 181 0.54 -1.72 16.59
CA PHE A 181 0.74 -0.41 17.24
C PHE A 181 1.12 0.69 16.26
N ARG A 182 1.74 0.36 15.12
CA ARG A 182 2.07 1.33 14.07
C ARG A 182 0.87 1.72 13.20
N VAL A 183 -0.19 0.91 13.18
CA VAL A 183 -1.47 1.29 12.52
C VAL A 183 -2.17 2.42 13.26
N ILE A 184 -2.06 2.49 14.59
CA ILE A 184 -2.72 3.50 15.41
C ILE A 184 -2.38 4.94 14.98
N PRO A 185 -1.10 5.36 14.90
CA PRO A 185 -0.76 6.70 14.44
C PRO A 185 -1.21 6.95 12.99
N PHE A 186 -1.16 5.93 12.13
CA PHE A 186 -1.68 6.06 10.77
C PHE A 186 -3.19 6.34 10.76
N GLY A 187 -3.98 5.54 11.49
CA GLY A 187 -5.41 5.74 11.66
C GLY A 187 -5.75 7.11 12.26
N ALA A 188 -4.94 7.61 13.19
CA ALA A 188 -5.11 8.96 13.74
C ALA A 188 -4.89 10.06 12.69
N VAL A 189 -3.86 9.94 11.84
CA VAL A 189 -3.63 10.89 10.73
C VAL A 189 -4.79 10.85 9.74
N VAL A 190 -5.28 9.66 9.36
CA VAL A 190 -6.43 9.53 8.47
C VAL A 190 -7.69 10.13 9.10
N ALA A 191 -7.95 9.87 10.38
CA ALA A 191 -9.08 10.48 11.10
C ALA A 191 -8.96 12.01 11.17
N LEU A 192 -7.75 12.54 11.30
CA LEU A 192 -7.52 13.98 11.28
C LEU A 192 -7.68 14.58 9.87
N GLN A 193 -7.30 13.85 8.81
CA GLN A 193 -7.67 14.20 7.45
C GLN A 193 -9.20 14.29 7.34
N PHE A 194 -9.95 13.26 7.76
CA PHE A 194 -11.43 13.31 7.81
C PHE A 194 -11.96 14.57 8.50
N TYR A 195 -11.32 14.98 9.60
CA TYR A 195 -11.70 16.17 10.36
C TYR A 195 -11.28 17.50 9.72
N THR A 196 -10.26 17.51 8.85
CA THR A 196 -9.73 18.72 8.19
C THR A 196 -10.77 19.41 7.34
N PHE A 197 -11.68 18.66 6.75
CA PHE A 197 -12.83 19.20 6.07
C PHE A 197 -13.70 20.08 6.96
N LYS A 198 -14.05 19.59 8.16
CA LYS A 198 -14.86 20.33 9.14
C LYS A 198 -14.11 21.55 9.67
N MET A 199 -12.79 21.45 9.83
CA MET A 199 -11.94 22.59 10.16
C MET A 199 -12.00 23.68 9.08
N PHE A 200 -11.84 23.29 7.82
CA PHE A 200 -11.90 24.22 6.69
C PHE A 200 -13.30 24.85 6.56
N GLU A 201 -14.36 24.05 6.65
CA GLU A 201 -15.75 24.50 6.69
C GLU A 201 -15.97 25.58 7.76
N THR A 202 -15.50 25.33 8.98
CA THR A 202 -15.62 26.27 10.11
C THR A 202 -15.02 27.65 9.78
N LEU A 203 -13.92 27.70 9.04
CA LEU A 203 -13.26 28.96 8.66
C LEU A 203 -13.96 29.65 7.48
N VAL A 204 -14.36 28.89 6.46
CA VAL A 204 -15.06 29.44 5.28
C VAL A 204 -16.38 30.10 5.68
N PHE A 205 -17.10 29.46 6.60
CA PHE A 205 -18.39 29.94 7.10
C PHE A 205 -18.27 30.80 8.36
N ALA A 206 -17.07 31.26 8.73
CA ALA A 206 -16.88 32.10 9.92
C ALA A 206 -17.74 33.38 9.86
N ASP A 207 -17.85 33.98 8.67
CA ASP A 207 -18.57 35.24 8.43
C ASP A 207 -20.01 35.05 7.90
N VAL A 208 -20.49 33.80 7.80
CA VAL A 208 -21.82 33.50 7.26
C VAL A 208 -22.83 33.39 8.42
N PRO A 209 -23.98 34.10 8.36
CA PRO A 209 -25.02 34.02 9.38
C PRO A 209 -25.51 32.58 9.61
N ALA A 210 -25.87 32.25 10.85
CA ALA A 210 -26.29 30.89 11.22
C ALA A 210 -27.53 30.39 10.44
N GLU A 211 -28.39 31.31 9.99
CA GLU A 211 -29.58 31.02 9.18
C GLU A 211 -29.22 30.54 7.75
N GLU A 212 -28.09 30.96 7.20
CA GLU A 212 -27.58 30.52 5.89
C GLU A 212 -26.68 29.29 5.98
N LYS A 213 -26.02 29.06 7.13
CA LYS A 213 -25.22 27.85 7.40
C LYS A 213 -26.02 26.55 7.25
N GLY A 214 -27.32 26.56 7.56
CA GLY A 214 -28.20 25.39 7.43
C GLY A 214 -28.54 24.99 5.98
N LYS A 215 -28.41 25.91 5.02
CA LYS A 215 -28.68 25.67 3.59
C LYS A 215 -27.45 25.17 2.84
N LEU A 216 -26.30 25.20 3.49
CA LEU A 216 -25.00 25.00 2.90
C LEU A 216 -24.21 23.97 3.65
N SER A 217 -24.46 22.73 3.24
CA SER A 217 -23.60 21.64 3.61
C SER A 217 -22.77 21.28 2.40
N LEU A 218 -21.47 21.21 2.60
CA LEU A 218 -20.43 20.80 1.66
C LEU A 218 -20.54 19.29 1.29
N LYS A 219 -21.63 18.62 1.74
CA LYS A 219 -22.07 17.25 1.44
C LYS A 219 -22.22 16.91 -0.04
N PRO A 220 -22.71 17.78 -0.96
CA PRO A 220 -22.87 17.41 -2.38
C PRO A 220 -21.56 17.01 -3.07
N ALA A 221 -20.44 17.69 -2.75
CA ALA A 221 -19.13 17.32 -3.27
C ALA A 221 -18.74 15.91 -2.79
N MET A 222 -18.84 15.67 -1.48
CA MET A 222 -18.56 14.36 -0.86
C MET A 222 -19.49 13.26 -1.37
N VAL A 223 -20.79 13.53 -1.54
CA VAL A 223 -21.78 12.57 -2.04
C VAL A 223 -21.53 12.24 -3.51
N SER A 224 -21.19 13.23 -4.34
CA SER A 224 -20.93 13.00 -5.77
C SER A 224 -19.64 12.21 -6.04
N LEU A 225 -18.60 12.45 -5.25
CA LEU A 225 -17.35 11.70 -5.30
C LEU A 225 -17.48 10.33 -4.60
N ALA A 226 -18.21 10.23 -3.49
CA ALA A 226 -18.55 8.95 -2.86
C ALA A 226 -19.41 8.08 -3.79
N ALA A 227 -20.21 8.68 -4.67
CA ALA A 227 -21.00 7.96 -5.68
C ALA A 227 -20.14 7.42 -6.84
N CYS A 228 -18.91 7.92 -7.06
CA CYS A 228 -18.03 7.42 -8.12
C CYS A 228 -17.65 5.93 -7.88
N LEU A 229 -17.39 5.55 -6.63
CA LEU A 229 -17.03 4.18 -6.24
C LEU A 229 -18.19 3.17 -6.45
N PRO A 230 -19.40 3.40 -5.95
CA PRO A 230 -20.57 2.56 -6.22
C PRO A 230 -20.89 2.43 -7.71
N VAL A 231 -20.73 3.51 -8.50
CA VAL A 231 -20.97 3.44 -9.96
C VAL A 231 -19.95 2.52 -10.63
N LEU A 232 -18.67 2.61 -10.24
CA LEU A 232 -17.63 1.71 -10.73
C LEU A 232 -17.90 0.25 -10.33
N ILE A 233 -18.24 0.01 -9.06
CA ILE A 233 -18.55 -1.33 -8.54
C ILE A 233 -19.77 -1.90 -9.27
N ALA A 234 -20.83 -1.12 -9.44
CA ALA A 234 -22.03 -1.55 -10.16
C ALA A 234 -21.72 -1.91 -11.61
N TYR A 235 -20.90 -1.11 -12.31
CA TYR A 235 -20.48 -1.41 -13.68
C TYR A 235 -19.66 -2.70 -13.75
N ALA A 236 -18.66 -2.86 -12.88
CA ALA A 236 -17.85 -4.07 -12.82
C ALA A 236 -18.70 -5.32 -12.53
N MET A 237 -19.63 -5.23 -11.58
CA MET A 237 -20.50 -6.35 -11.21
C MET A 237 -21.53 -6.71 -12.30
N ILE A 238 -22.19 -5.72 -12.89
CA ILE A 238 -23.27 -5.96 -13.85
C ILE A 238 -22.70 -6.22 -15.25
N VAL A 239 -21.80 -5.38 -15.72
CA VAL A 239 -21.36 -5.39 -17.12
C VAL A 239 -20.20 -6.36 -17.34
N GLN A 240 -19.18 -6.32 -16.49
CA GLN A 240 -17.99 -7.16 -16.68
C GLN A 240 -18.16 -8.58 -16.13
N LEU A 241 -18.85 -8.71 -14.99
CA LEU A 241 -19.10 -10.01 -14.34
C LEU A 241 -20.39 -10.67 -14.84
N TRP A 242 -21.55 -10.00 -14.71
CA TRP A 242 -22.84 -10.64 -15.01
C TRP A 242 -23.11 -10.78 -16.52
N LEU A 243 -22.79 -9.76 -17.32
CA LEU A 243 -22.91 -9.81 -18.78
C LEU A 243 -21.65 -10.36 -19.48
N GLY A 244 -20.56 -10.61 -18.74
CA GLY A 244 -19.31 -11.14 -19.27
C GLY A 244 -18.60 -10.23 -20.28
N TRP A 245 -18.94 -8.94 -20.36
CA TRP A 245 -18.39 -8.04 -21.36
C TRP A 245 -17.08 -7.42 -20.86
N GLN A 246 -15.96 -7.99 -21.30
CA GLN A 246 -14.62 -7.55 -20.94
C GLN A 246 -13.78 -7.15 -22.16
N GLY A 247 -12.68 -6.43 -21.91
CA GLY A 247 -11.74 -5.96 -22.93
C GLY A 247 -11.76 -4.43 -23.08
N MET A 248 -10.87 -3.93 -23.93
CA MET A 248 -10.51 -2.51 -24.03
C MET A 248 -11.70 -1.55 -24.15
N VAL A 249 -12.77 -1.94 -24.87
CA VAL A 249 -13.97 -1.11 -25.03
C VAL A 249 -14.78 -1.02 -23.74
N SER A 250 -14.93 -2.13 -23.02
CA SER A 250 -15.60 -2.18 -21.71
C SER A 250 -14.83 -1.35 -20.68
N ASP A 251 -13.50 -1.48 -20.67
CA ASP A 251 -12.62 -0.70 -19.78
C ASP A 251 -12.68 0.80 -20.09
N ALA A 252 -12.74 1.17 -21.39
CA ALA A 252 -12.90 2.56 -21.81
C ALA A 252 -14.25 3.14 -21.37
N ILE A 253 -15.34 2.37 -21.46
CA ILE A 253 -16.67 2.81 -20.99
C ILE A 253 -16.66 2.98 -19.47
N MET A 254 -16.07 2.04 -18.72
CA MET A 254 -15.93 2.16 -17.27
C MET A 254 -15.15 3.44 -16.90
N PHE A 255 -14.07 3.73 -17.63
CA PHE A 255 -13.30 4.94 -17.46
C PHE A 255 -14.11 6.21 -17.77
N ILE A 256 -14.87 6.22 -18.87
CA ILE A 256 -15.75 7.35 -19.22
C ILE A 256 -16.83 7.56 -18.16
N LEU A 257 -17.43 6.49 -17.63
CA LEU A 257 -18.42 6.57 -16.55
C LEU A 257 -17.81 7.15 -15.28
N PHE A 258 -16.60 6.74 -14.93
CA PHE A 258 -15.86 7.32 -13.81
C PHE A 258 -15.60 8.81 -14.01
N VAL A 259 -15.02 9.21 -15.15
CA VAL A 259 -14.74 10.61 -15.44
C VAL A 259 -16.03 11.43 -15.51
N GLY A 260 -17.08 10.90 -16.14
CA GLY A 260 -18.37 11.57 -16.29
C GLY A 260 -19.07 11.80 -14.94
N THR A 261 -19.08 10.79 -14.06
CA THR A 261 -19.63 10.94 -12.70
C THR A 261 -18.82 11.91 -11.86
N LEU A 262 -17.49 11.84 -11.94
CA LEU A 262 -16.58 12.77 -11.27
C LEU A 262 -16.82 14.22 -11.71
N VAL A 263 -16.78 14.49 -13.02
CA VAL A 263 -16.95 15.83 -13.59
C VAL A 263 -18.33 16.38 -13.29
N SER A 264 -19.39 15.57 -13.41
CA SER A 264 -20.75 15.98 -13.08
C SER A 264 -20.89 16.35 -11.60
N GLY A 265 -20.26 15.58 -10.72
CA GLY A 265 -20.20 15.86 -9.30
C GLY A 265 -19.52 17.19 -8.97
N ILE A 266 -18.35 17.43 -9.60
CA ILE A 266 -17.61 18.68 -9.49
C ILE A 266 -18.45 19.85 -9.99
N ALA A 267 -19.07 19.75 -11.17
CA ALA A 267 -19.89 20.82 -11.74
C ALA A 267 -21.10 21.17 -10.87
N ILE A 268 -21.81 20.17 -10.35
CA ILE A 268 -22.92 20.37 -9.40
C ILE A 268 -22.41 21.04 -8.11
N SER A 269 -21.25 20.61 -7.62
CA SER A 269 -20.61 21.22 -6.44
C SER A 269 -20.25 22.68 -6.68
N VAL A 270 -19.62 23.02 -7.82
CA VAL A 270 -19.28 24.41 -8.16
C VAL A 270 -20.53 25.27 -8.18
N LYS A 271 -21.58 24.81 -8.88
CA LYS A 271 -22.85 25.55 -9.00
C LYS A 271 -23.47 25.82 -7.63
N LYS A 272 -23.66 24.77 -6.81
CA LYS A 272 -24.25 24.89 -5.48
C LYS A 272 -23.40 25.72 -4.53
N ASN A 273 -22.08 25.61 -4.57
CA ASN A 273 -21.18 26.37 -3.72
C ASN A 273 -21.09 27.84 -4.14
N ALA A 274 -21.18 28.14 -5.44
CA ALA A 274 -21.16 29.50 -5.97
C ALA A 274 -22.47 30.26 -5.68
N GLU A 275 -23.63 29.59 -5.82
CA GLU A 275 -24.95 30.13 -5.46
C GLU A 275 -25.04 30.54 -3.97
N ALA A 276 -24.18 29.94 -3.17
CA ALA A 276 -24.22 29.96 -1.73
C ALA A 276 -23.20 30.89 -1.06
N LEU A 277 -21.98 30.90 -1.58
CA LEU A 277 -20.83 31.57 -0.97
C LEU A 277 -20.31 32.73 -1.84
N GLY A 278 -20.95 32.96 -2.99
CA GLY A 278 -20.41 33.76 -4.08
C GLY A 278 -19.33 33.02 -4.88
N ALA A 279 -19.10 33.45 -6.12
CA ALA A 279 -18.24 32.75 -7.08
C ALA A 279 -16.80 32.49 -6.56
N GLY A 280 -16.20 33.46 -5.87
CA GLY A 280 -14.82 33.35 -5.36
C GLY A 280 -14.67 32.29 -4.26
N LYS A 281 -15.43 32.40 -3.17
CA LYS A 281 -15.38 31.43 -2.07
C LYS A 281 -15.91 30.05 -2.50
N GLY A 282 -16.93 30.01 -3.36
CA GLY A 282 -17.50 28.78 -3.89
C GLY A 282 -16.52 27.96 -4.75
N LEU A 283 -15.70 28.62 -5.58
CA LEU A 283 -14.66 27.97 -6.36
C LEU A 283 -13.57 27.37 -5.46
N ILE A 284 -13.08 28.14 -4.47
CA ILE A 284 -12.04 27.68 -3.52
C ILE A 284 -12.51 26.43 -2.77
N VAL A 285 -13.75 26.43 -2.27
CA VAL A 285 -14.35 25.29 -1.58
C VAL A 285 -14.42 24.06 -2.47
N THR A 286 -14.76 24.24 -3.74
CA THR A 286 -14.89 23.12 -4.67
C THR A 286 -13.53 22.51 -5.02
N ILE A 287 -12.52 23.35 -5.30
CA ILE A 287 -11.13 22.90 -5.53
C ILE A 287 -10.61 22.14 -4.31
N PHE A 288 -10.79 22.71 -3.10
CA PHE A 288 -10.41 22.05 -1.86
C PHE A 288 -11.10 20.69 -1.72
N SER A 289 -12.42 20.62 -1.95
CA SER A 289 -13.20 19.39 -1.81
C SER A 289 -12.69 18.28 -2.71
N VAL A 290 -12.37 18.57 -3.98
CA VAL A 290 -11.86 17.59 -4.93
C VAL A 290 -10.51 17.05 -4.48
N ILE A 291 -9.57 17.94 -4.17
CA ILE A 291 -8.22 17.56 -3.71
C ILE A 291 -8.31 16.72 -2.44
N TYR A 292 -9.06 17.23 -1.45
CA TYR A 292 -9.31 16.59 -0.18
C TYR A 292 -9.85 15.17 -0.35
N LEU A 293 -10.84 14.98 -1.22
CA LEU A 293 -11.48 13.67 -1.43
C LEU A 293 -10.54 12.67 -2.10
N VAL A 294 -9.69 13.08 -3.04
CA VAL A 294 -8.70 12.17 -3.65
C VAL A 294 -7.70 11.66 -2.62
N GLY A 295 -7.11 12.55 -1.81
CA GLY A 295 -6.21 12.12 -0.73
C GLY A 295 -6.92 11.22 0.28
N LEU A 296 -8.12 11.62 0.70
CA LEU A 296 -8.93 10.86 1.65
C LEU A 296 -9.22 9.43 1.18
N LEU A 297 -9.56 9.25 -0.11
CA LEU A 297 -9.84 7.93 -0.67
C LEU A 297 -8.61 7.02 -0.63
N ILE A 298 -7.43 7.55 -0.97
CA ILE A 298 -6.18 6.78 -0.96
C ILE A 298 -5.76 6.46 0.47
N ALA A 299 -5.88 7.42 1.38
CA ALA A 299 -5.59 7.22 2.79
C ALA A 299 -6.54 6.17 3.42
N ALA A 300 -7.84 6.26 3.14
CA ALA A 300 -8.84 5.29 3.59
C ALA A 300 -8.60 3.89 2.99
N TRP A 301 -8.27 3.82 1.70
CA TRP A 301 -7.89 2.57 1.04
C TRP A 301 -6.65 1.95 1.68
N GLY A 302 -5.66 2.77 2.02
CA GLY A 302 -4.48 2.34 2.78
C GLY A 302 -4.83 1.72 4.12
N VAL A 303 -5.73 2.35 4.89
CA VAL A 303 -6.23 1.79 6.15
C VAL A 303 -6.92 0.45 5.92
N ILE A 304 -7.76 0.34 4.88
CA ILE A 304 -8.44 -0.92 4.54
C ILE A 304 -7.42 -2.02 4.24
N ILE A 305 -6.42 -1.77 3.39
CA ILE A 305 -5.37 -2.76 3.05
C ILE A 305 -4.65 -3.21 4.32
N VAL A 306 -4.22 -2.27 5.15
CA VAL A 306 -3.47 -2.56 6.38
C VAL A 306 -4.32 -3.37 7.37
N LEU A 307 -5.59 -3.00 7.56
CA LEU A 307 -6.51 -3.74 8.42
C LEU A 307 -6.79 -5.14 7.87
N LEU A 308 -7.00 -5.29 6.57
CA LEU A 308 -7.18 -6.60 5.93
C LEU A 308 -5.97 -7.50 6.14
N LYS A 309 -4.74 -6.97 5.97
CA LYS A 309 -3.51 -7.73 6.27
C LYS A 309 -3.49 -8.22 7.71
N ILE A 310 -3.83 -7.38 8.67
CA ILE A 310 -3.88 -7.76 10.10
C ILE A 310 -4.98 -8.79 10.36
N ILE A 311 -6.18 -8.62 9.80
CA ILE A 311 -7.29 -9.57 9.97
C ILE A 311 -6.92 -10.94 9.40
N LEU A 312 -6.40 -10.98 8.17
CA LEU A 312 -5.96 -12.23 7.54
C LEU A 312 -4.90 -12.93 8.38
N GLN A 313 -3.98 -12.17 8.96
CA GLN A 313 -2.99 -12.75 9.86
C GLN A 313 -3.60 -13.33 11.14
N VAL A 314 -4.53 -12.62 11.79
CA VAL A 314 -5.24 -13.16 12.96
C VAL A 314 -5.96 -14.46 12.60
N LEU A 315 -6.60 -14.51 11.43
CA LEU A 315 -7.25 -15.73 10.94
C LEU A 315 -6.24 -16.87 10.70
N MET A 316 -5.07 -16.60 10.13
CA MET A 316 -4.01 -17.59 9.95
C MET A 316 -3.50 -18.14 11.29
N VAL A 317 -3.31 -17.27 12.29
CA VAL A 317 -2.89 -17.69 13.64
C VAL A 317 -3.96 -18.57 14.28
N ILE A 318 -5.23 -18.18 14.20
CA ILE A 318 -6.36 -18.98 14.72
C ILE A 318 -6.42 -20.34 14.02
N ALA A 319 -6.31 -20.37 12.68
CA ALA A 319 -6.30 -21.61 11.92
C ALA A 319 -5.12 -22.52 12.30
N GLY A 320 -3.93 -21.94 12.51
CA GLY A 320 -2.76 -22.66 12.99
C GLY A 320 -2.98 -23.26 14.39
N ILE A 321 -3.55 -22.50 15.32
CA ILE A 321 -3.90 -22.99 16.67
C ILE A 321 -4.92 -24.14 16.59
N ILE A 322 -5.96 -24.00 15.77
CA ILE A 322 -6.96 -25.07 15.58
C ILE A 322 -6.30 -26.31 15.00
N ALA A 323 -5.47 -26.17 13.96
CA ALA A 323 -4.76 -27.30 13.34
C ALA A 323 -3.82 -27.99 14.34
N LEU A 324 -3.04 -27.24 15.11
CA LEU A 324 -2.18 -27.77 16.17
C LEU A 324 -2.98 -28.45 17.28
N SER A 325 -4.15 -27.89 17.65
CA SER A 325 -5.02 -28.49 18.67
C SER A 325 -5.59 -29.83 18.20
N VAL A 326 -5.97 -29.94 16.92
CA VAL A 326 -6.41 -31.20 16.31
C VAL A 326 -5.27 -32.23 16.30
N LEU A 327 -4.06 -31.82 15.89
CA LEU A 327 -2.90 -32.70 15.92
C LEU A 327 -2.49 -33.12 17.35
N ALA A 328 -2.73 -32.27 18.34
CA ALA A 328 -2.46 -32.55 19.74
C ALA A 328 -3.54 -33.41 20.43
N GLN A 329 -4.71 -33.60 19.81
CA GLN A 329 -5.74 -34.46 20.40
C GLN A 329 -5.25 -35.90 20.46
N ARG A 330 -5.19 -36.43 21.69
CA ARG A 330 -4.88 -37.84 21.94
C ARG A 330 -6.12 -38.68 21.68
N THR A 331 -5.95 -39.67 20.82
CA THR A 331 -6.94 -40.71 20.59
C THR A 331 -6.54 -41.94 21.39
N TYR A 332 -7.50 -42.51 22.12
CA TYR A 332 -7.26 -43.67 22.98
C TYR A 332 -7.87 -44.92 22.35
N TYR A 333 -7.10 -46.00 22.35
CA TYR A 333 -7.52 -47.29 21.80
C TYR A 333 -7.25 -48.39 22.83
N LYS A 334 -8.12 -49.41 22.86
CA LYS A 334 -7.91 -50.60 23.68
C LYS A 334 -7.33 -51.71 22.80
N GLY A 335 -6.12 -52.16 23.13
CA GLY A 335 -5.43 -53.24 22.42
C GLY A 335 -6.06 -54.60 22.70
N SER A 336 -5.80 -55.58 21.82
CA SER A 336 -6.23 -56.98 22.01
C SER A 336 -5.54 -57.66 23.20
N ASP A 337 -4.45 -57.06 23.70
CA ASP A 337 -3.73 -57.43 24.92
C ASP A 337 -4.38 -56.89 26.21
N GLY A 338 -5.46 -56.10 26.08
CA GLY A 338 -6.19 -55.53 27.21
C GLY A 338 -5.68 -54.16 27.68
N HIS A 339 -4.56 -53.69 27.14
CA HIS A 339 -3.92 -52.41 27.50
C HIS A 339 -4.48 -51.22 26.75
N VAL A 340 -4.26 -50.01 27.28
CA VAL A 340 -4.73 -48.75 26.69
C VAL A 340 -3.56 -48.05 26.02
N TYR A 341 -3.74 -47.68 24.76
CA TYR A 341 -2.76 -46.98 23.96
C TYR A 341 -3.27 -45.59 23.61
N ALA A 342 -2.36 -44.61 23.58
CA ALA A 342 -2.62 -43.25 23.13
C ALA A 342 -1.77 -42.93 21.90
N GLU A 343 -2.36 -42.23 20.94
CA GLU A 343 -1.69 -41.69 19.76
C GLU A 343 -2.16 -40.25 19.52
N SER A 344 -1.30 -39.41 18.97
CA SER A 344 -1.67 -38.09 18.48
C SER A 344 -0.93 -37.79 17.17
N GLY A 345 -1.27 -36.69 16.50
CA GLY A 345 -0.53 -36.23 15.33
C GLY A 345 0.95 -35.87 15.62
N PHE A 346 1.35 -35.78 16.88
CA PHE A 346 2.74 -35.51 17.30
C PHE A 346 3.46 -36.70 17.94
N GLU A 347 2.74 -37.74 18.35
CA GLU A 347 3.28 -38.87 19.11
C GLU A 347 2.78 -40.18 18.51
N ASN A 348 3.71 -41.07 18.17
CA ASN A 348 3.39 -42.43 17.78
C ASN A 348 2.68 -43.17 18.92
N LEU A 349 1.89 -44.19 18.53
CA LEU A 349 1.16 -45.06 19.45
C LEU A 349 2.05 -45.55 20.60
N HIS A 350 1.68 -45.24 21.83
CA HIS A 350 2.38 -45.70 23.03
C HIS A 350 1.38 -46.10 24.13
N ARG A 351 1.80 -47.03 24.97
CA ARG A 351 0.99 -47.52 26.09
C ARG A 351 0.93 -46.48 27.20
N VAL A 352 -0.24 -46.31 27.81
CA VAL A 352 -0.52 -45.26 28.82
C VAL A 352 -1.02 -45.80 30.17
N ASP A 353 -1.20 -47.12 30.31
CA ASP A 353 -1.68 -47.80 31.53
C ASP A 353 -0.67 -48.74 32.21
#